data_AF-A0A1P8X763-F1
#
_entry.id   AF-A0A1P8X763-F1
#
_cell.length_a   1.000
_cell.length_b   1.000
_cell.length_c   1.000
_cell.angle_alpha   90.00
_cell.angle_beta   90.00
_cell.angle_gamma   90.00
#
_symmetry.space_group_name_H-M   'P 1'
#
loop_
_entity.id
_entity.type
_entity.pdbx_description
1 polymer ?
#
loop_
_entity_poly.entity_id
_entity_poly.type
_entity_poly.pdbx_seq_one_letter_code
_entity_poly.pdbx_strand_id
1 'polypeptide(L)'
;MVMPKNLRVDISGLQTASNGVSDEQSALSAHHSQAVSGVTSAASGWIGSSAAALGELTSSWERTTTRQSTSIEGHAGDMGTAAQLFAYLEDRNAARLRAVHQGSPPSP
;
A
#
# COMPACT_ATOMS: atom_id res chain seq x y z
N MET A 1 -21.96 27.10 9.52
CA MET A 1 -21.09 26.28 10.38
C MET A 1 -19.89 25.84 9.56
N VAL A 2 -18.71 26.39 9.83
CA VAL A 2 -17.47 26.05 9.09
C VAL A 2 -16.87 24.81 9.72
N MET A 3 -16.81 23.70 8.98
CA MET A 3 -16.07 22.51 9.41
C MET A 3 -14.56 22.83 9.46
N PRO A 4 -13.85 22.47 10.53
CA PRO A 4 -12.40 22.67 10.61
C PRO A 4 -11.70 21.88 9.49
N LYS A 5 -10.72 22.51 8.84
CA LYS A 5 -9.99 21.98 7.67
C LYS A 5 -9.23 20.67 7.94
N ASN A 6 -9.10 20.26 9.20
CA ASN A 6 -8.28 19.13 9.63
C ASN A 6 -8.99 17.76 9.57
N LEU A 7 -10.22 17.70 9.05
CA LEU A 7 -11.05 16.48 9.03
C LEU A 7 -11.54 16.08 7.62
N ARG A 8 -11.08 16.76 6.56
CA ARG A 8 -11.38 16.34 5.19
C ARG A 8 -10.35 15.31 4.75
N VAL A 9 -10.68 14.04 4.93
CA VAL A 9 -9.92 12.94 4.32
C VAL A 9 -10.18 12.97 2.82
N ASP A 10 -9.12 13.11 2.02
CA ASP A 10 -9.18 12.92 0.58
C ASP A 10 -9.24 11.42 0.28
N ILE A 11 -10.45 10.87 0.29
CA ILE A 11 -10.71 9.44 0.05
C ILE A 11 -10.22 9.03 -1.34
N SER A 12 -10.46 9.87 -2.35
CA SER A 12 -9.96 9.65 -3.71
C SER A 12 -8.44 9.60 -3.76
N GLY A 13 -7.76 10.55 -3.11
CA GLY A 13 -6.31 10.58 -3.01
C GLY A 13 -5.75 9.35 -2.30
N LEU A 14 -6.44 8.85 -1.26
CA LEU A 14 -6.05 7.65 -0.55
C LEU A 14 -6.22 6.37 -1.39
N GLN A 15 -7.30 6.28 -2.18
CA GLN A 15 -7.50 5.18 -3.13
C GLN A 15 -6.46 5.20 -4.26
N THR A 16 -6.20 6.38 -4.83
CA THR A 16 -5.16 6.55 -5.85
C THR A 16 -3.78 6.19 -5.30
N ALA A 17 -3.46 6.59 -4.06
CA ALA A 17 -2.21 6.21 -3.41
C ALA A 17 -2.11 4.71 -3.17
N SER A 18 -3.17 4.06 -2.67
CA SER A 18 -3.22 2.61 -2.47
C SER A 18 -2.96 1.83 -3.77
N ASN A 19 -3.60 2.24 -4.87
CA ASN A 19 -3.39 1.65 -6.19
C ASN A 19 -1.95 1.86 -6.67
N GLY A 20 -1.44 3.10 -6.57
CA GLY A 20 -0.07 3.42 -6.98
C GLY A 20 0.98 2.62 -6.21
N VAL A 21 0.81 2.45 -4.90
CA VAL A 21 1.72 1.62 -4.09
C VAL A 21 1.64 0.14 -4.52
N SER A 22 0.45 -0.36 -4.87
CA SER A 22 0.28 -1.74 -5.37
C SER A 22 0.94 -1.96 -6.73
N ASP A 23 0.85 -0.98 -7.62
CA ASP A 23 1.48 -1.04 -8.95
C ASP A 23 3.02 -1.04 -8.82
N GLU A 24 3.58 -0.16 -7.99
CA GLU A 24 5.02 -0.12 -7.70
C GLU A 24 5.52 -1.40 -7.02
N GLN A 25 4.71 -2.00 -6.13
CA GLN A 25 5.03 -3.30 -5.52
C GLN A 25 5.10 -4.42 -6.56
N SER A 26 4.16 -4.42 -7.51
CA SER A 26 4.14 -5.39 -8.62
C SER A 26 5.37 -5.23 -9.51
N ALA A 27 5.75 -3.99 -9.83
CA ALA A 27 6.97 -3.70 -10.58
C ALA A 27 8.23 -4.14 -9.84
N LEU A 28 8.35 -3.84 -8.54
CA LEU A 28 9.46 -4.27 -7.69
C LEU A 28 9.60 -5.80 -7.66
N SER A 29 8.48 -6.52 -7.53
CA SER A 29 8.44 -7.98 -7.52
C SER A 29 8.95 -8.58 -8.84
N ALA A 30 8.54 -7.99 -9.97
CA ALA A 30 8.99 -8.40 -11.30
C ALA A 30 10.51 -8.17 -11.47
N HIS A 31 11.01 -6.99 -11.11
CA HIS A 31 12.44 -6.68 -11.16
C HIS A 31 13.27 -7.58 -10.26
N HIS A 32 12.79 -7.86 -9.04
CA HIS A 32 13.45 -8.78 -8.12
C HIS A 32 13.57 -10.18 -8.72
N SER A 33 12.47 -10.72 -9.26
CA SER A 33 12.43 -12.04 -9.89
C SER A 33 13.40 -12.15 -11.08
N GLN A 34 13.50 -11.08 -11.88
CA GLN A 34 14.45 -11.00 -12.98
C GLN A 34 15.90 -11.02 -12.49
N ALA A 35 16.20 -10.26 -11.43
CA ALA A 35 17.53 -10.22 -10.84
C ALA A 35 17.92 -11.54 -10.17
N VAL A 36 17.00 -12.24 -9.47
CA VAL A 36 17.21 -13.60 -8.92
C VAL A 36 17.55 -14.58 -10.04
N SER A 37 16.84 -14.50 -11.17
CA SER A 37 17.11 -15.35 -12.35
C SER A 37 18.51 -15.11 -12.93
N GLY A 38 18.94 -13.84 -12.99
CA GLY A 38 20.28 -13.45 -13.42
C GLY A 38 21.37 -13.95 -12.47
N VAL A 39 21.16 -13.83 -11.17
CA VAL A 39 22.06 -14.36 -10.14
C VAL A 39 22.19 -15.88 -10.25
N THR A 40 21.06 -16.59 -10.36
CA THR A 40 21.03 -18.05 -10.48
C THR A 40 21.82 -18.52 -11.71
N SER A 41 21.70 -17.79 -12.82
CA SER A 41 22.43 -18.09 -14.05
C SER A 41 23.94 -17.87 -13.88
N ALA A 42 24.35 -16.80 -13.18
CA ALA A 42 25.74 -16.46 -12.91
C ALA A 42 26.40 -17.37 -11.84
N ALA A 43 25.60 -17.97 -10.95
CA ALA A 43 26.08 -18.75 -9.81
C ALA A 43 27.01 -19.90 -10.20
N SER A 44 26.76 -20.53 -11.37
CA SER A 44 27.60 -21.61 -11.91
C SER A 44 29.04 -21.19 -12.22
N GLY A 45 29.29 -19.89 -12.40
CA GLY A 45 30.63 -19.33 -12.66
C GLY A 45 31.36 -18.86 -11.40
N TRP A 46 30.74 -18.93 -10.21
CA TRP A 46 31.39 -18.52 -8.98
C TRP A 46 32.29 -19.62 -8.44
N ILE A 47 33.51 -19.26 -8.04
CA ILE A 47 34.53 -20.23 -7.60
C ILE A 47 35.09 -19.81 -6.24
N GLY A 48 35.30 -20.80 -5.37
CA GLY A 48 36.01 -20.64 -4.10
C GLY A 48 35.26 -19.79 -3.06
N SER A 49 36.01 -19.05 -2.25
CA SER A 49 35.47 -18.21 -1.17
C SER A 49 34.50 -17.13 -1.67
N SER A 50 34.70 -16.64 -2.89
CA SER A 50 33.80 -15.66 -3.51
C SER A 50 32.42 -16.25 -3.80
N ALA A 51 32.31 -17.55 -4.10
CA ALA A 51 31.02 -18.21 -4.30
C ALA A 51 30.21 -18.27 -3.00
N ALA A 52 30.86 -18.59 -1.88
CA ALA A 52 30.21 -18.59 -0.56
C ALA A 52 29.73 -17.19 -0.18
N ALA A 53 30.59 -16.18 -0.31
CA ALA A 53 30.24 -14.79 0.00
C ALA A 53 29.10 -14.25 -0.90
N LEU A 54 29.13 -14.55 -2.20
CA LEU A 54 28.06 -14.17 -3.13
C LEU A 54 26.76 -14.90 -2.81
N GLY A 55 26.81 -16.18 -2.46
CA GLY A 55 25.63 -16.93 -2.00
C GLY A 55 24.99 -16.32 -0.76
N GLU A 56 25.80 -15.98 0.26
CA GLU A 56 25.31 -15.31 1.47
C GLU A 56 24.68 -13.95 1.17
N LEU A 57 25.33 -13.16 0.31
CA LEU A 57 24.83 -11.86 -0.12
C LEU A 57 23.49 -11.98 -0.86
N THR A 58 23.38 -12.93 -1.79
CA THR A 58 22.13 -13.21 -2.52
C THR A 58 21.02 -13.63 -1.57
N SER A 59 21.28 -14.57 -0.64
CA SER A 59 20.28 -14.98 0.33
C SER A 59 19.85 -13.85 1.27
N SER A 60 20.78 -12.96 1.65
CA SER A 60 20.46 -11.78 2.47
C SER A 60 19.61 -10.77 1.71
N TRP A 61 19.92 -10.56 0.44
CA TRP A 61 19.16 -9.71 -0.45
C TRP A 61 17.74 -10.24 -0.66
N GLU A 62 17.58 -11.53 -0.99
CA GLU A 62 16.26 -12.19 -1.12
C GLU A 62 15.40 -11.99 0.15
N ARG A 63 15.94 -12.32 1.33
CA ARG A 63 15.22 -12.13 2.61
C ARG A 63 14.78 -10.68 2.81
N THR A 64 15.65 -9.72 2.49
CA THR A 64 15.37 -8.30 2.67
C THR A 64 14.28 -7.83 1.72
N THR A 65 14.37 -8.20 0.44
CA THR A 65 13.40 -7.80 -0.58
C THR A 65 12.05 -8.48 -0.34
N THR A 66 12.00 -9.75 0.06
CA THR A 66 10.74 -10.40 0.46
C THR A 66 10.09 -9.65 1.62
N ARG A 67 10.84 -9.33 2.68
CA ARG A 67 10.32 -8.59 3.85
C ARG A 67 9.78 -7.21 3.45
N GLN A 68 10.50 -6.49 2.61
CA GLN A 68 10.08 -5.18 2.13
C GLN A 68 8.83 -5.27 1.25
N SER A 69 8.77 -6.24 0.33
CA SER A 69 7.61 -6.44 -0.54
C SER A 69 6.35 -6.73 0.27
N THR A 70 6.42 -7.64 1.25
CA THR A 70 5.30 -7.92 2.16
C THR A 70 4.86 -6.69 2.96
N SER A 71 5.81 -5.86 3.41
CA SER A 71 5.48 -4.63 4.14
C SER A 71 4.77 -3.60 3.25
N ILE A 72 5.21 -3.45 1.99
CA ILE A 72 4.61 -2.52 1.03
C ILE A 72 3.19 -2.97 0.67
N GLU A 73 3.00 -4.27 0.41
CA GLU A 73 1.68 -4.86 0.15
C GLU A 73 0.73 -4.64 1.34
N GLY A 74 1.22 -4.86 2.56
CA GLY A 74 0.47 -4.56 3.79
C GLY A 74 0.05 -3.09 3.87
N HIS A 75 0.97 -2.15 3.60
CA HIS A 75 0.65 -0.72 3.62
C HIS A 75 -0.37 -0.32 2.54
N ALA A 76 -0.26 -0.87 1.33
CA ALA A 76 -1.25 -0.64 0.28
C ALA A 76 -2.65 -1.12 0.71
N GLY A 77 -2.72 -2.30 1.33
CA GLY A 77 -3.95 -2.88 1.88
C GLY A 77 -4.54 -2.04 3.03
N ASP A 78 -3.71 -1.57 3.95
CA ASP A 78 -4.13 -0.70 5.06
C ASP A 78 -4.70 0.63 4.54
N MET A 79 -4.05 1.23 3.53
CA MET A 79 -4.55 2.44 2.86
C MET A 79 -5.91 2.21 2.19
N GLY A 80 -6.05 1.10 1.45
CA GLY A 80 -7.31 0.74 0.82
C GLY A 80 -8.44 0.51 1.82
N THR A 81 -8.13 -0.17 2.92
CA THR A 81 -9.08 -0.42 4.03
C THR A 81 -9.50 0.89 4.70
N ALA A 82 -8.54 1.78 4.98
CA ALA A 82 -8.82 3.09 5.55
C ALA A 82 -9.72 3.93 4.63
N ALA A 83 -9.47 3.93 3.32
CA ALA A 83 -10.31 4.65 2.36
C ALA A 83 -11.76 4.16 2.37
N GLN A 84 -11.98 2.84 2.40
CA GLN A 84 -13.31 2.24 2.49
C GLN A 84 -14.02 2.63 3.79
N LEU A 85 -13.31 2.60 4.92
CA LEU A 85 -13.86 2.96 6.22
C LEU A 85 -14.28 4.45 6.26
N PHE A 86 -13.45 5.34 5.74
CA PHE A 86 -13.79 6.77 5.66
C PHE A 86 -14.99 7.03 4.76
N ALA A 87 -15.08 6.36 3.60
CA ALA A 87 -16.23 6.46 2.71
C ALA A 87 -17.53 6.02 3.39
N TYR A 88 -17.48 4.89 4.11
CA TYR A 88 -18.62 4.38 4.87
C TYR A 88 -19.07 5.36 5.96
N LEU A 89 -18.12 5.92 6.72
CA LEU A 89 -18.43 6.87 7.79
C LEU A 89 -19.01 8.18 7.26
N GLU A 90 -18.49 8.68 6.13
CA GLU A 90 -19.00 9.90 5.49
C GLU A 90 -20.46 9.72 5.03
N ASP A 91 -20.77 8.61 4.34
CA ASP A 91 -22.12 8.33 3.88
C ASP A 91 -23.11 8.19 5.06
N ARG A 92 -22.72 7.44 6.10
CA ARG A 92 -23.52 7.28 7.32
C ARG A 92 -23.79 8.61 8.02
N ASN A 93 -22.79 9.47 8.11
CA ASN A 93 -22.91 10.78 8.76
C ASN A 93 -23.77 11.73 7.92
N ALA A 94 -23.61 11.74 6.59
CA ALA A 94 -24.44 12.49 5.67
C ALA A 94 -25.91 12.06 5.76
N ALA A 95 -26.19 10.75 5.83
CA ALA A 95 -27.54 10.21 6.00
C ALA A 95 -28.19 10.70 7.32
N ARG A 96 -27.44 10.67 8.43
CA ARG A 96 -27.90 11.21 9.72
C ARG A 96 -28.21 12.70 9.66
N LEU A 97 -27.35 13.50 9.02
CA LEU A 97 -27.57 14.94 8.86
C LEU A 97 -28.82 15.23 8.03
N ARG A 98 -29.05 14.49 6.94
CA ARG A 98 -30.27 14.61 6.12
C ARG A 98 -31.53 14.29 6.94
N ALA A 99 -31.49 13.23 7.75
CA ALA A 99 -32.61 12.85 8.61
C ALA A 99 -32.94 13.93 9.65
N VAL A 100 -31.93 14.55 10.27
CA VAL A 100 -32.13 15.67 11.20
C VAL A 100 -32.72 16.89 10.49
N HIS A 101 -32.23 17.21 9.27
CA HIS A 101 -32.75 18.33 8.49
C HIS A 101 -34.21 18.13 8.05
N GLN A 102 -34.59 16.90 7.69
CA GLN A 102 -35.96 16.55 7.30
C GLN A 102 -36.94 16.45 8.48
N GLY A 103 -36.42 16.20 9.69
CA GLY A 103 -37.21 16.16 10.93
C GLY A 103 -37.38 17.52 11.63
N SER A 104 -36.75 18.59 11.13
CA SER A 104 -36.88 19.93 11.69
C SER A 104 -38.11 20.63 11.09
N PRO A 105 -39.09 21.11 11.90
CA PRO A 105 -40.19 21.91 11.37
C PRO A 105 -39.64 23.20 10.74
N PRO A 106 -40.32 23.78 9.73
CA PRO A 106 -39.90 25.04 9.15
C PRO A 106 -39.85 26.11 10.25
N SER A 107 -38.71 26.81 10.35
CA SER A 107 -38.56 27.95 11.26
C SER A 107 -39.61 29.03 10.91
N PRO A 108 -40.25 29.65 11.92
CA PRO A 108 -41.21 30.74 11.71
C PRO A 108 -40.57 31.99 11.09
#